data_AF-A0A674MIY7-F1
#
_entry.id   AF-A0A674MIY7-F1
#
_cell.length_a   1.000
_cell.length_b   1.000
_cell.length_c   1.000
_cell.angle_alpha   90.00
_cell.angle_beta   90.00
_cell.angle_gamma   90.00
#
_symmetry.space_group_name_H-M   'P 1'
#
loop_
_entity.id
_entity.type
_entity.pdbx_description
1 polymer ?
#
loop_
_entity_poly.entity_id
_entity_poly.type
_entity_poly.pdbx_seq_one_letter_code
_entity_poly.pdbx_strand_id
1 'polypeptide(L)'
;MGAVPGVVLLLMLAVLGIRAAPAPEECHKLTKAVTKADVQSVSGDWVLVWSVANTTERWICENLTSSYVEFKLHSDIIEYTERSLFLGNSCISFYSNLSASTEKQQQFSLNNLKMEEKGVVRPFNDNGTVKFFETCVDCLSMEYSGDIGRFLLIYRRDGVHQNGEVLKAAQDESQKLAECLGFSIGEPFIYDGVSGLCQQYKRLYAERYPALSVKIDSVASLQIFVSGDWWTKLKSSHVELRIHSGVIVLNERNMLKNNSCMTFKTNMTAGPESQNSFIYTSGKMEENGVVKESDEIGTVKFFQTCADCLSIDYSGLFGHVLFVYRRDGVHQNVEVLKAAQDDNQKLAECLGFSIGEPFIYDGVSDFCHKKSSPEVKPEQD
;
A
#
# COMPACT_ATOMS: atom_id res chain seq x y z
N MET A 1 -47.78 61.10 -35.81
CA MET A 1 -47.58 59.64 -35.83
C MET A 1 -46.39 59.33 -34.94
N GLY A 2 -46.60 58.56 -33.87
CA GLY A 2 -45.55 58.21 -32.91
C GLY A 2 -46.17 57.36 -31.82
N ALA A 3 -46.40 56.08 -32.11
CA ALA A 3 -46.91 55.11 -31.15
C ALA A 3 -45.73 54.40 -30.49
N VAL A 4 -45.64 54.52 -29.17
CA VAL A 4 -44.75 53.73 -28.31
C VAL A 4 -45.33 52.32 -28.21
N PRO A 5 -44.61 51.26 -28.59
CA PRO A 5 -45.08 49.89 -28.38
C PRO A 5 -44.81 49.46 -26.93
N GLY A 6 -45.82 48.83 -26.33
CA GLY A 6 -45.86 48.39 -24.94
C GLY A 6 -44.76 47.41 -24.56
N VAL A 7 -44.35 47.53 -23.31
CA VAL A 7 -43.47 46.60 -22.60
C VAL A 7 -44.26 45.31 -22.33
N VAL A 8 -43.91 44.23 -23.03
CA VAL A 8 -44.32 42.87 -22.66
C VAL A 8 -43.30 42.35 -21.66
N LEU A 9 -43.68 42.33 -20.38
CA LEU A 9 -42.89 41.74 -19.30
C LEU A 9 -43.05 40.21 -19.35
N LEU A 10 -42.08 39.52 -19.97
CA LEU A 10 -41.95 38.06 -19.90
C LEU A 10 -41.41 37.68 -18.51
N LEU A 11 -42.31 37.23 -17.63
CA LEU A 11 -41.94 36.55 -16.38
C LEU A 11 -41.32 35.18 -16.72
N MET A 12 -39.99 35.14 -16.82
CA MET A 12 -39.23 33.88 -16.82
C MET A 12 -39.24 33.32 -15.40
N LEU A 13 -40.13 32.35 -15.15
CA LEU A 13 -40.05 31.49 -13.97
C LEU A 13 -38.74 30.67 -14.07
N ALA A 14 -37.69 31.17 -13.44
CA ALA A 14 -36.53 30.36 -13.14
C ALA A 14 -36.96 29.28 -12.13
N VAL A 15 -37.22 28.08 -12.63
CA VAL A 15 -37.30 26.88 -11.78
C VAL A 15 -35.90 26.65 -11.24
N LEU A 16 -35.58 27.28 -10.11
CA LEU A 16 -34.56 26.76 -9.22
C LEU A 16 -35.07 25.35 -8.85
N GLY A 17 -34.43 24.32 -9.42
CA GLY A 17 -34.77 22.93 -9.17
C GLY A 17 -34.53 22.59 -7.70
N ILE A 18 -35.49 22.93 -6.84
CA ILE A 18 -35.54 22.43 -5.47
C ILE A 18 -35.90 20.96 -5.63
N ARG A 19 -34.90 20.08 -5.56
CA ARG A 19 -35.15 18.65 -5.34
C ARG A 19 -35.96 18.56 -4.05
N ALA A 20 -37.18 18.04 -4.14
CA ALA A 20 -37.98 17.77 -2.95
C ALA A 20 -37.25 16.71 -2.11
N ALA A 21 -37.20 16.91 -0.79
CA ALA A 21 -36.63 15.93 0.12
C ALA A 21 -37.33 14.56 -0.10
N PRO A 22 -36.61 13.43 0.02
CA PRO A 22 -37.20 12.12 -0.23
C PRO A 22 -38.40 11.86 0.69
N ALA A 23 -39.41 11.15 0.19
CA ALA A 23 -40.57 10.82 0.99
C ALA A 23 -40.20 9.85 2.14
N PRO A 24 -40.88 9.89 3.31
CA PRO A 24 -40.57 9.01 4.43
C PRO A 24 -40.58 7.51 4.08
N GLU A 25 -41.49 7.10 3.21
CA GLU A 25 -41.59 5.71 2.72
C GLU A 25 -40.39 5.31 1.86
N GLU A 26 -39.88 6.23 1.03
CA GLU A 26 -38.68 6.03 0.21
C GLU A 26 -37.44 5.89 1.09
N CYS A 27 -37.32 6.74 2.12
CA CYS A 27 -36.24 6.63 3.10
C CYS A 27 -36.29 5.32 3.88
N HIS A 28 -37.45 4.86 4.33
CA HIS A 28 -37.56 3.59 5.07
C HIS A 28 -37.02 2.41 4.25
N LYS A 29 -37.23 2.43 2.92
CA LYS A 29 -36.70 1.40 2.03
C LYS A 29 -35.17 1.52 1.87
N LEU A 30 -34.65 2.73 1.71
CA LEU A 30 -33.22 2.99 1.49
C LEU A 30 -32.37 2.77 2.75
N THR A 31 -32.91 3.04 3.94
CA THR A 31 -32.18 2.96 5.22
C THR A 31 -32.41 1.64 5.95
N LYS A 32 -32.86 0.59 5.24
CA LYS A 32 -33.05 -0.73 5.85
C LYS A 32 -31.67 -1.31 6.22
N ALA A 33 -31.39 -1.40 7.52
CA ALA A 33 -30.09 -1.84 8.00
C ALA A 33 -29.97 -3.37 8.05
N VAL A 34 -28.78 -3.87 7.70
CA VAL A 34 -28.41 -5.28 7.78
C VAL A 34 -28.28 -5.67 9.26
N THR A 35 -28.86 -6.80 9.63
CA THR A 35 -28.74 -7.34 10.99
C THR A 35 -27.54 -8.25 11.10
N LYS A 36 -27.09 -8.56 12.33
CA LYS A 36 -26.04 -9.56 12.55
C LYS A 36 -26.38 -10.91 11.90
N ALA A 37 -27.65 -11.32 11.90
CA ALA A 37 -28.07 -12.58 11.27
C ALA A 37 -27.83 -12.61 9.73
N ASP A 38 -27.85 -11.45 9.09
CA ASP A 38 -27.74 -11.32 7.63
C ASP A 38 -26.37 -10.79 7.18
N VAL A 39 -25.42 -10.67 8.11
CA VAL A 39 -24.13 -10.00 7.92
C VAL A 39 -23.22 -10.68 6.90
N GLN A 40 -23.47 -11.97 6.62
CA GLN A 40 -22.78 -12.71 5.57
C GLN A 40 -22.84 -12.02 4.21
N SER A 41 -23.93 -11.28 3.93
CA SER A 41 -24.12 -10.50 2.70
C SER A 41 -23.07 -9.40 2.49
N VAL A 42 -22.44 -8.92 3.56
CA VAL A 42 -21.42 -7.86 3.54
C VAL A 42 -20.04 -8.42 3.17
N SER A 43 -19.82 -9.74 3.31
CA SER A 43 -18.52 -10.34 3.07
C SER A 43 -18.05 -10.18 1.63
N GLY A 44 -16.76 -9.92 1.47
CA GLY A 44 -16.10 -9.81 0.17
C GLY A 44 -15.21 -8.60 0.05
N ASP A 45 -14.87 -8.34 -1.21
CA ASP A 45 -13.91 -7.34 -1.66
C ASP A 45 -14.66 -6.19 -2.34
N TRP A 46 -14.41 -4.97 -1.88
CA TRP A 46 -15.19 -3.80 -2.26
C TRP A 46 -14.30 -2.59 -2.53
N VAL A 47 -14.70 -1.76 -3.48
CA VAL A 47 -14.05 -0.49 -3.81
C VAL A 47 -14.98 0.66 -3.50
N LEU A 48 -14.48 1.67 -2.79
CA LEU A 48 -15.22 2.87 -2.45
C LEU A 48 -15.43 3.69 -3.73
N VAL A 49 -16.69 3.96 -4.06
CA VAL A 49 -17.05 4.70 -5.27
C VAL A 49 -17.62 6.08 -4.99
N TRP A 50 -18.18 6.26 -3.80
CA TRP A 50 -18.76 7.54 -3.39
C TRP A 50 -18.75 7.65 -1.86
N SER A 51 -18.48 8.84 -1.34
CA SER A 51 -18.55 9.10 0.10
C SER A 51 -18.93 10.52 0.43
N VAL A 52 -19.64 10.71 1.53
CA VAL A 52 -19.87 12.02 2.16
C VAL A 52 -19.60 11.91 3.65
N ALA A 53 -19.08 12.99 4.23
CA ALA A 53 -18.73 13.02 5.64
C ALA A 53 -19.24 14.29 6.32
N ASN A 54 -19.78 14.10 7.51
CA ASN A 54 -19.95 15.16 8.50
C ASN A 54 -18.78 15.01 9.49
N THR A 55 -17.64 15.61 9.15
CA THR A 55 -16.40 15.52 9.92
C THR A 55 -15.70 16.87 10.04
N THR A 56 -14.91 17.04 11.11
CA THR A 56 -13.93 18.12 11.24
C THR A 56 -12.59 17.80 10.56
N GLU A 57 -12.32 16.51 10.29
CA GLU A 57 -11.10 15.98 9.68
C GLU A 57 -11.21 15.91 8.15
N ARG A 58 -11.36 17.07 7.51
CA ARG A 58 -11.68 17.16 6.08
C ARG A 58 -10.60 16.56 5.17
N TRP A 59 -9.35 16.51 5.64
CA TRP A 59 -8.22 15.95 4.88
C TRP A 59 -8.43 14.48 4.45
N ILE A 60 -9.21 13.71 5.22
CA ILE A 60 -9.51 12.30 4.88
C ILE A 60 -10.31 12.25 3.58
N CYS A 61 -11.25 13.17 3.37
CA CYS A 61 -12.08 13.19 2.16
C CYS A 61 -11.39 13.92 1.01
N GLU A 62 -10.67 15.01 1.29
CA GLU A 62 -10.03 15.85 0.26
C GLU A 62 -8.85 15.16 -0.43
N ASN A 63 -8.08 14.37 0.32
CA ASN A 63 -6.87 13.75 -0.22
C ASN A 63 -7.10 12.31 -0.68
N LEU A 64 -8.27 11.73 -0.44
CA LEU A 64 -8.56 10.35 -0.82
C LEU A 64 -8.68 10.24 -2.33
N THR A 65 -7.88 9.36 -2.90
CA THR A 65 -7.86 9.07 -4.34
C THR A 65 -8.62 7.78 -4.62
N SER A 66 -8.42 6.74 -3.80
CA SER A 66 -9.17 5.49 -3.88
C SER A 66 -9.17 4.77 -2.53
N SER A 67 -10.16 3.92 -2.28
CA SER A 67 -10.17 3.03 -1.11
C SER A 67 -10.70 1.66 -1.49
N TYR A 68 -10.06 0.61 -0.96
CA TYR A 68 -10.44 -0.78 -1.10
C TYR A 68 -10.62 -1.40 0.28
N VAL A 69 -11.70 -2.14 0.48
CA VAL A 69 -12.01 -2.80 1.75
C VAL A 69 -12.30 -4.28 1.57
N GLU A 70 -11.75 -5.08 2.47
CA GLU A 70 -12.06 -6.51 2.64
C GLU A 70 -12.90 -6.67 3.91
N PHE A 71 -14.04 -7.32 3.78
CA PHE A 71 -14.81 -7.84 4.90
C PHE A 71 -14.75 -9.36 4.88
N LYS A 72 -14.11 -9.96 5.89
CA LYS A 72 -14.03 -11.41 6.04
C LYS A 72 -14.80 -11.83 7.28
N LEU A 73 -15.88 -12.58 7.10
CA LEU A 73 -16.63 -13.12 8.22
C LEU A 73 -15.93 -14.37 8.76
N HIS A 74 -15.55 -14.33 10.03
CA HIS A 74 -15.06 -15.50 10.77
C HIS A 74 -16.01 -15.79 11.94
N SER A 75 -16.85 -16.80 11.77
CA SER A 75 -17.97 -17.09 12.68
C SER A 75 -18.94 -15.89 12.75
N ASP A 76 -18.84 -15.07 13.80
CA ASP A 76 -19.74 -13.94 14.08
C ASP A 76 -18.99 -12.58 14.11
N ILE A 77 -17.69 -12.59 13.81
CA ILE A 77 -16.84 -11.39 13.82
C ILE A 77 -16.45 -11.09 12.37
N ILE A 78 -16.62 -9.84 11.96
CA ILE A 78 -16.13 -9.39 10.65
C ILE A 78 -14.73 -8.84 10.84
N GLU A 79 -13.75 -9.45 10.21
CA GLU A 79 -12.44 -8.84 10.02
C GLU A 79 -12.56 -7.76 8.95
N TYR A 80 -12.26 -6.54 9.34
CA TYR A 80 -12.24 -5.35 8.50
C TYR A 80 -10.81 -5.01 8.14
N THR A 81 -10.53 -4.91 6.84
CA THR A 81 -9.28 -4.35 6.35
C THR A 81 -9.55 -3.36 5.24
N GLU A 82 -9.32 -2.09 5.50
CA GLU A 82 -9.40 -1.03 4.50
C GLU A 82 -8.01 -0.56 4.11
N ARG A 83 -7.82 -0.22 2.84
CA ARG A 83 -6.58 0.34 2.30
C ARG A 83 -6.93 1.52 1.42
N SER A 84 -6.49 2.68 1.84
CA SER A 84 -6.82 3.96 1.23
C SER A 84 -5.57 4.59 0.62
N LEU A 85 -5.67 4.95 -0.65
CA LEU A 85 -4.65 5.70 -1.38
C LEU A 85 -4.97 7.19 -1.28
N PHE A 86 -4.01 7.95 -0.80
CA PHE A 86 -4.10 9.40 -0.70
C PHE A 86 -3.17 10.08 -1.71
N LEU A 87 -3.42 11.38 -1.97
CA LEU A 87 -2.55 12.24 -2.77
C LEU A 87 -1.07 12.09 -2.36
N GLY A 88 -0.19 12.08 -3.36
CA GLY A 88 1.24 11.81 -3.15
C GLY A 88 1.57 10.32 -3.02
N ASN A 89 0.69 9.43 -3.46
CA ASN A 89 0.84 7.97 -3.45
C ASN A 89 1.06 7.39 -2.05
N SER A 90 0.48 8.02 -1.03
CA SER A 90 0.56 7.55 0.35
C SER A 90 -0.54 6.52 0.61
N CYS A 91 -0.14 5.28 0.91
CA CYS A 91 -1.07 4.22 1.31
C CYS A 91 -1.18 4.13 2.83
N ILE A 92 -2.41 4.23 3.33
CA ILE A 92 -2.75 4.01 4.74
C ILE A 92 -3.71 2.82 4.80
N SER A 93 -3.43 1.88 5.71
CA SER A 93 -4.31 0.73 5.95
C SER A 93 -4.94 0.80 7.34
N PHE A 94 -6.22 0.45 7.43
CA PHE A 94 -6.97 0.35 8.67
C PHE A 94 -7.38 -1.10 8.89
N TYR A 95 -7.21 -1.58 10.12
CA TYR A 95 -7.56 -2.94 10.52
C TYR A 95 -8.44 -2.89 11.74
N SER A 96 -9.56 -3.62 11.73
CA SER A 96 -10.46 -3.71 12.88
C SER A 96 -11.24 -5.02 12.87
N ASN A 97 -11.85 -5.33 14.01
CA ASN A 97 -12.83 -6.39 14.13
C ASN A 97 -14.19 -5.78 14.43
N LEU A 98 -15.17 -6.04 13.58
CA LEU A 98 -16.55 -5.61 13.79
C LEU A 98 -17.32 -6.71 14.51
N SER A 99 -18.00 -6.36 15.60
CA SER A 99 -18.80 -7.31 16.38
C SER A 99 -20.15 -6.71 16.78
N ALA A 100 -21.15 -7.57 16.88
CA ALA A 100 -22.44 -7.25 17.47
C ALA A 100 -22.84 -8.35 18.47
N SER A 101 -23.53 -7.96 19.54
CA SER A 101 -23.82 -8.85 20.68
C SER A 101 -25.07 -9.71 20.46
N THR A 102 -26.01 -9.27 19.61
CA THR A 102 -27.27 -9.97 19.37
C THR A 102 -27.59 -10.06 17.89
N GLU A 103 -28.28 -11.12 17.47
CA GLU A 103 -28.65 -11.36 16.06
C GLU A 103 -29.49 -10.24 15.43
N LYS A 104 -30.29 -9.54 16.23
CA LYS A 104 -31.15 -8.43 15.78
C LYS A 104 -30.43 -7.08 15.71
N GLN A 105 -29.20 -7.01 16.21
CA GLN A 105 -28.46 -5.77 16.26
C GLN A 105 -28.02 -5.37 14.84
N GLN A 106 -28.17 -4.08 14.53
CA GLN A 106 -27.87 -3.50 13.22
C GLN A 106 -26.59 -2.65 13.23
N GLN A 107 -26.05 -2.38 14.43
CA GLN A 107 -24.87 -1.56 14.65
C GLN A 107 -23.76 -2.42 15.22
N PHE A 108 -22.60 -2.39 14.57
CA PHE A 108 -21.42 -3.16 14.90
C PHE A 108 -20.37 -2.24 15.53
N SER A 109 -19.76 -2.67 16.62
CA SER A 109 -18.67 -1.94 17.26
C SER A 109 -17.35 -2.27 16.59
N LEU A 110 -16.51 -1.26 16.36
CA LEU A 110 -15.13 -1.45 15.97
C LEU A 110 -14.32 -1.85 17.20
N ASN A 111 -13.57 -2.94 17.08
CA ASN A 111 -12.67 -3.41 18.12
C ASN A 111 -11.25 -3.52 17.58
N ASN A 112 -10.26 -3.29 18.45
CA ASN A 112 -8.84 -3.44 18.12
C ASN A 112 -8.41 -2.67 16.88
N LEU A 113 -8.95 -1.45 16.69
CA LEU A 113 -8.66 -0.63 15.52
C LEU A 113 -7.17 -0.25 15.48
N LYS A 114 -6.56 -0.47 14.32
CA LYS A 114 -5.15 -0.19 14.05
C LYS A 114 -5.03 0.56 12.74
N MET A 115 -4.06 1.46 12.70
CA MET A 115 -3.65 2.14 11.49
C MET A 115 -2.22 1.72 11.15
N GLU A 116 -1.98 1.41 9.88
CA GLU A 116 -0.65 1.22 9.33
C GLU A 116 -0.36 2.31 8.31
N GLU A 117 0.72 3.03 8.56
CA GLU A 117 1.25 4.03 7.65
C GLU A 117 2.74 3.74 7.46
N LYS A 118 3.19 3.64 6.20
CA LYS A 118 4.60 3.37 5.84
C LYS A 118 5.18 2.14 6.57
N GLY A 119 4.37 1.09 6.72
CA GLY A 119 4.75 -0.17 7.38
C GLY A 119 4.76 -0.13 8.92
N VAL A 120 4.45 1.02 9.53
CA VAL A 120 4.37 1.15 10.99
C VAL A 120 2.94 0.99 11.45
N VAL A 121 2.63 -0.12 12.12
CA VAL A 121 1.32 -0.39 12.70
C VAL A 121 1.22 0.24 14.09
N ARG A 122 0.16 1.01 14.31
CA ARG A 122 -0.10 1.71 15.57
C ARG A 122 -1.55 1.48 15.99
N PRO A 123 -1.84 1.37 17.30
CA PRO A 123 -3.21 1.48 17.77
C PRO A 123 -3.82 2.81 17.30
N PHE A 124 -5.06 2.77 16.83
CA PHE A 124 -5.80 3.96 16.49
C PHE A 124 -7.01 4.04 17.42
N ASN A 125 -6.92 4.97 18.38
CA ASN A 125 -7.94 5.13 19.41
C ASN A 125 -9.13 5.85 18.81
N ASP A 126 -10.17 5.09 18.52
CA ASP A 126 -11.47 5.60 18.09
C ASP A 126 -12.55 4.63 18.59
N ASN A 127 -13.60 5.19 19.18
CA ASN A 127 -14.76 4.42 19.62
C ASN A 127 -15.84 4.39 18.54
N GLY A 128 -15.48 3.84 17.38
CA GLY A 128 -16.31 3.80 16.20
C GLY A 128 -17.39 2.73 16.22
N THR A 129 -18.49 3.02 15.54
CA THR A 129 -19.54 2.04 15.19
C THR A 129 -19.86 2.09 13.71
N VAL A 130 -20.32 0.98 13.18
CA VAL A 130 -20.71 0.83 11.78
C VAL A 130 -22.12 0.29 11.67
N LYS A 131 -22.89 0.80 10.71
CA LYS A 131 -24.13 0.21 10.22
C LYS A 131 -24.01 -0.09 8.74
N PHE A 132 -24.47 -1.26 8.32
CA PHE A 132 -24.59 -1.60 6.91
C PHE A 132 -26.04 -1.47 6.48
N PHE A 133 -26.28 -1.08 5.24
CA PHE A 133 -27.62 -1.02 4.67
C PHE A 133 -27.79 -2.07 3.56
N GLU A 134 -28.99 -2.65 3.50
CA GLU A 134 -29.36 -3.56 2.43
C GLU A 134 -29.35 -2.81 1.10
N THR A 135 -28.58 -3.33 0.15
CA THR A 135 -28.48 -2.75 -1.19
C THR A 135 -28.56 -3.87 -2.24
N CYS A 136 -27.88 -3.73 -3.37
CA CYS A 136 -27.82 -4.73 -4.43
C CYS A 136 -26.70 -5.77 -4.20
N VAL A 137 -26.67 -6.83 -5.00
CA VAL A 137 -25.67 -7.92 -4.88
C VAL A 137 -24.22 -7.44 -5.05
N ASP A 138 -24.00 -6.37 -5.82
CA ASP A 138 -22.69 -5.76 -6.09
C ASP A 138 -22.55 -4.36 -5.50
N CYS A 139 -23.41 -4.02 -4.55
CA CYS A 139 -23.44 -2.75 -3.84
C CYS A 139 -23.21 -2.99 -2.35
N LEU A 140 -22.58 -2.03 -1.68
CA LEU A 140 -22.55 -2.01 -0.22
C LEU A 140 -22.60 -0.56 0.26
N SER A 141 -23.49 -0.27 1.20
CA SER A 141 -23.55 1.04 1.85
C SER A 141 -23.22 0.86 3.33
N MET A 142 -22.29 1.67 3.82
CA MET A 142 -21.79 1.63 5.18
C MET A 142 -21.86 3.03 5.79
N GLU A 143 -22.52 3.16 6.93
CA GLU A 143 -22.41 4.35 7.77
C GLU A 143 -21.42 4.04 8.89
N TYR A 144 -20.36 4.82 8.98
CA TYR A 144 -19.45 4.83 10.12
C TYR A 144 -19.75 6.06 11.00
N SER A 145 -19.68 5.89 12.31
CA SER A 145 -19.80 6.95 13.30
C SER A 145 -18.79 6.74 14.42
N GLY A 146 -17.89 7.69 14.63
CA GLY A 146 -16.91 7.66 15.72
C GLY A 146 -16.34 9.05 16.02
N ASP A 147 -15.17 9.07 16.65
CA ASP A 147 -14.51 10.28 17.14
C ASP A 147 -14.00 11.16 15.99
N ILE A 148 -13.63 10.56 14.85
CA ILE A 148 -13.23 11.28 13.64
C ILE A 148 -14.43 11.81 12.83
N GLY A 149 -15.65 11.57 13.29
CA GLY A 149 -16.88 12.07 12.67
C GLY A 149 -17.77 10.97 12.10
N ARG A 150 -18.69 11.37 11.23
CA ARG A 150 -19.69 10.48 10.64
C ARG A 150 -19.49 10.43 9.13
N PHE A 151 -19.43 9.22 8.58
CA PHE A 151 -19.12 8.99 7.18
C PHE A 151 -20.18 8.05 6.60
N LEU A 152 -20.68 8.38 5.40
CA LEU A 152 -21.47 7.47 4.58
C LEU A 152 -20.60 7.05 3.41
N LEU A 153 -20.31 5.76 3.34
CA LEU A 153 -19.37 5.15 2.41
C LEU A 153 -20.15 4.19 1.51
N ILE A 154 -20.07 4.42 0.20
CA ILE A 154 -20.78 3.64 -0.80
C ILE A 154 -19.76 2.91 -1.65
N TYR A 155 -19.89 1.59 -1.68
CA TYR A 155 -18.97 0.70 -2.33
C TYR A 155 -19.61 -0.06 -3.48
N ARG A 156 -18.75 -0.55 -4.37
CA ARG A 156 -19.06 -1.52 -5.41
C ARG A 156 -18.14 -2.73 -5.28
N ARG A 157 -18.63 -3.90 -5.69
CA ARG A 157 -17.82 -5.12 -5.69
C ARG A 157 -16.58 -4.93 -6.56
N ASP A 158 -15.46 -5.51 -6.14
CA ASP A 158 -14.24 -5.55 -6.96
C ASP A 158 -14.56 -6.10 -8.36
N GLY A 159 -13.97 -5.49 -9.39
CA GLY A 159 -14.25 -5.76 -10.80
C GLY A 159 -15.47 -5.06 -11.41
N VAL A 160 -16.40 -4.51 -10.60
CA VAL A 160 -17.63 -3.83 -11.11
C VAL A 160 -17.52 -2.30 -11.03
N HIS A 161 -16.61 -1.80 -10.21
CA HIS A 161 -16.32 -0.38 -9.95
C HIS A 161 -15.85 0.48 -11.15
N GLN A 162 -15.50 -0.08 -12.31
CA GLN A 162 -14.88 0.67 -13.42
C GLN A 162 -15.90 1.24 -14.43
N ASN A 163 -17.17 0.83 -14.34
CA ASN A 163 -18.19 1.29 -15.29
C ASN A 163 -18.71 2.69 -14.91
N GLY A 164 -18.20 3.72 -15.58
CA GLY A 164 -18.56 5.12 -15.32
C GLY A 164 -20.05 5.46 -15.43
N GLU A 165 -20.81 4.79 -16.31
CA GLU A 165 -22.27 5.01 -16.41
C GLU A 165 -23.01 4.44 -15.19
N VAL A 166 -22.59 3.26 -14.72
CA VAL A 166 -23.12 2.63 -13.51
C VAL A 166 -22.76 3.45 -12.26
N LEU A 167 -21.54 3.97 -12.19
CA LEU A 167 -21.12 4.85 -11.11
C LEU A 167 -21.96 6.13 -11.07
N LYS A 168 -22.20 6.75 -12.24
CA LYS A 168 -23.00 7.97 -12.33
C LYS A 168 -24.46 7.74 -11.94
N ALA A 169 -25.07 6.64 -12.37
CA ALA A 169 -26.43 6.29 -11.97
C ALA A 169 -26.54 6.01 -10.45
N ALA A 170 -25.51 5.39 -9.87
CA ALA A 170 -25.44 5.11 -8.43
C ALA A 170 -25.32 6.37 -7.56
N GLN A 171 -24.80 7.48 -8.10
CA GLN A 171 -24.64 8.73 -7.35
C GLN A 171 -25.99 9.32 -6.93
N ASP A 172 -27.01 9.26 -7.78
CA ASP A 172 -28.33 9.78 -7.45
C ASP A 172 -28.97 9.02 -6.27
N GLU A 173 -28.84 7.69 -6.25
CA GLU A 173 -29.32 6.86 -5.14
C GLU A 173 -28.50 7.10 -3.86
N SER A 174 -27.18 7.25 -4.00
CA SER A 174 -26.26 7.56 -2.88
C SER A 174 -26.62 8.89 -2.23
N GLN A 175 -26.94 9.90 -3.05
CA GLN A 175 -27.36 11.22 -2.58
C GLN A 175 -28.68 11.13 -1.80
N LYS A 176 -29.67 10.40 -2.33
CA LYS A 176 -30.95 10.19 -1.61
C LYS A 176 -30.75 9.48 -0.28
N LEU A 177 -29.89 8.46 -0.23
CA LEU A 177 -29.55 7.77 1.01
C LEU A 177 -28.90 8.74 2.01
N ALA A 178 -27.97 9.58 1.55
CA ALA A 178 -27.34 10.61 2.36
C ALA A 178 -28.37 11.60 2.95
N GLU A 179 -29.33 12.06 2.15
CA GLU A 179 -30.42 12.94 2.57
C GLU A 179 -31.31 12.26 3.62
N CYS A 180 -31.72 11.01 3.38
CA CYS A 180 -32.51 10.21 4.31
C CYS A 180 -31.79 9.99 5.65
N LEU A 181 -30.46 9.89 5.64
CA LEU A 181 -29.63 9.74 6.82
C LEU A 181 -29.22 11.09 7.46
N GLY A 182 -29.59 12.23 6.86
CA GLY A 182 -29.30 13.57 7.39
C GLY A 182 -27.85 14.04 7.21
N PHE A 183 -27.15 13.58 6.17
CA PHE A 183 -25.83 14.12 5.83
C PHE A 183 -25.93 15.44 5.07
N SER A 184 -24.96 16.34 5.29
CA SER A 184 -24.82 17.55 4.49
C SER A 184 -24.06 17.21 3.22
N ILE A 185 -24.74 17.25 2.06
CA ILE A 185 -24.11 16.98 0.76
C ILE A 185 -23.36 18.24 0.33
N GLY A 186 -22.14 18.39 0.87
CA GLY A 186 -21.16 19.37 0.40
C GLY A 186 -20.46 18.86 -0.85
N GLU A 187 -19.15 18.66 -0.76
CA GLU A 187 -18.35 18.03 -1.80
C GLU A 187 -18.14 16.55 -1.46
N PRO A 188 -18.86 15.62 -2.12
CA PRO A 188 -18.63 14.21 -1.91
C PRO A 188 -17.33 13.75 -2.59
N PHE A 189 -16.71 12.73 -2.01
CA PHE A 189 -15.71 11.93 -2.74
C PHE A 189 -16.41 11.15 -3.84
N ILE A 190 -15.82 11.16 -5.04
CA ILE A 190 -16.27 10.42 -6.22
C ILE A 190 -15.07 9.69 -6.80
N TYR A 191 -15.15 8.36 -6.87
CA TYR A 191 -14.13 7.58 -7.53
C TYR A 191 -14.16 7.79 -9.05
N ASP A 192 -13.00 7.95 -9.64
CA ASP A 192 -12.82 8.25 -11.07
C ASP A 192 -12.89 6.99 -11.97
N GLY A 193 -12.93 5.79 -11.37
CA GLY A 193 -12.96 4.52 -12.10
C GLY A 193 -11.60 4.04 -12.62
N VAL A 194 -10.53 4.82 -12.44
CA VAL A 194 -9.21 4.57 -13.05
C VAL A 194 -8.04 4.69 -12.07
N SER A 195 -8.22 5.41 -10.97
CA SER A 195 -7.21 5.56 -9.93
C SER A 195 -6.83 4.20 -9.35
N GLY A 196 -5.52 3.96 -9.25
CA GLY A 196 -4.97 2.71 -8.74
C GLY A 196 -5.37 2.45 -7.29
N LEU A 197 -5.38 1.18 -6.90
CA LEU A 197 -5.69 0.75 -5.52
C LEU A 197 -4.40 0.42 -4.77
N CYS A 198 -4.34 0.66 -3.46
CA CYS A 198 -3.20 0.22 -2.64
C CYS A 198 -2.92 -1.30 -2.75
N GLN A 199 -3.95 -2.11 -3.01
CA GLN A 199 -3.79 -3.54 -3.28
C GLN A 199 -3.19 -3.84 -4.66
N GLN A 200 -3.45 -3.00 -5.67
CA GLN A 200 -2.74 -3.10 -6.95
C GLN A 200 -1.26 -2.88 -6.75
N TYR A 201 -0.79 -2.09 -5.78
CA TYR A 201 0.64 -2.07 -5.45
C TYR A 201 1.11 -3.42 -4.87
N LYS A 202 0.34 -4.14 -4.07
CA LYS A 202 0.72 -5.52 -3.66
C LYS A 202 0.62 -6.55 -4.80
N ARG A 203 -0.42 -6.51 -5.64
CA ARG A 203 -0.61 -7.42 -6.79
C ARG A 203 0.37 -7.11 -7.92
N LEU A 204 0.56 -5.85 -8.32
CA LEU A 204 1.64 -5.44 -9.21
C LEU A 204 2.99 -5.82 -8.61
N TYR A 205 3.22 -5.72 -7.29
CA TYR A 205 4.49 -6.20 -6.73
C TYR A 205 4.64 -7.72 -6.84
N ALA A 206 3.56 -8.48 -6.60
CA ALA A 206 3.59 -9.94 -6.64
C ALA A 206 3.58 -10.53 -8.07
N GLU A 207 2.92 -9.87 -9.02
CA GLU A 207 2.79 -10.25 -10.43
C GLU A 207 3.97 -9.71 -11.27
N ARG A 208 4.46 -8.50 -10.97
CA ARG A 208 5.59 -7.85 -11.67
C ARG A 208 6.95 -8.24 -11.06
N TYR A 209 6.97 -8.63 -9.78
CA TYR A 209 8.16 -9.15 -9.08
C TYR A 209 7.84 -10.43 -8.26
N PRO A 210 7.52 -11.55 -8.92
CA PRO A 210 7.23 -12.83 -8.24
C PRO A 210 8.37 -13.33 -7.33
N ALA A 211 9.62 -12.89 -7.55
CA ALA A 211 10.74 -13.13 -6.63
C ALA A 211 10.53 -12.56 -5.23
N LEU A 212 9.83 -11.43 -5.13
CA LEU A 212 9.65 -10.65 -3.90
C LEU A 212 8.43 -11.10 -3.09
N SER A 213 7.42 -11.71 -3.72
CA SER A 213 6.18 -12.15 -3.05
C SER A 213 6.24 -13.53 -2.40
N VAL A 214 7.22 -14.37 -2.75
CA VAL A 214 7.33 -15.76 -2.24
C VAL A 214 8.59 -16.01 -1.40
N LYS A 215 9.61 -15.14 -1.45
CA LYS A 215 10.95 -15.49 -0.93
C LYS A 215 11.61 -14.32 -0.24
N ILE A 216 11.22 -14.10 1.01
CA ILE A 216 11.91 -13.19 1.91
C ILE A 216 12.14 -13.91 3.22
N ASP A 217 13.34 -14.48 3.35
CA ASP A 217 14.07 -14.69 4.59
C ASP A 217 15.53 -14.89 4.17
N SER A 218 16.35 -13.87 4.44
CA SER A 218 17.80 -13.72 4.18
C SER A 218 18.37 -14.15 2.81
N VAL A 219 19.14 -13.26 2.20
CA VAL A 219 19.89 -13.52 0.96
C VAL A 219 21.37 -13.21 1.24
N ALA A 220 22.25 -14.19 1.07
CA ALA A 220 23.67 -14.12 1.41
C ALA A 220 24.55 -14.56 0.23
N SER A 221 25.73 -13.95 0.10
CA SER A 221 26.62 -13.89 -1.09
C SER A 221 26.27 -12.80 -2.05
N LEU A 222 27.31 -12.12 -2.51
CA LEU A 222 27.22 -11.00 -3.43
C LEU A 222 28.25 -11.17 -4.55
N GLN A 223 27.79 -11.05 -5.79
CA GLN A 223 28.61 -10.74 -6.95
C GLN A 223 28.25 -9.34 -7.41
N ILE A 224 29.25 -8.49 -7.67
CA ILE A 224 29.00 -7.09 -8.04
C ILE A 224 29.65 -6.80 -9.39
N PHE A 225 28.85 -6.33 -10.35
CA PHE A 225 29.29 -5.86 -11.66
C PHE A 225 29.07 -4.35 -11.74
N VAL A 226 30.13 -3.57 -11.99
CA VAL A 226 30.08 -2.12 -11.73
C VAL A 226 31.10 -1.29 -12.53
N SER A 227 30.85 0.03 -12.57
CA SER A 227 31.81 1.12 -12.84
C SER A 227 32.08 2.00 -11.59
N GLY A 228 33.31 2.01 -11.03
CA GLY A 228 33.74 2.73 -9.78
C GLY A 228 34.72 1.93 -8.88
N ASP A 229 34.89 2.24 -7.58
CA ASP A 229 35.93 1.60 -6.72
C ASP A 229 35.46 1.04 -5.35
N TRP A 230 34.24 1.30 -4.89
CA TRP A 230 33.85 1.01 -3.50
C TRP A 230 33.83 -0.48 -3.14
N TRP A 231 33.45 -1.35 -4.07
CA TRP A 231 33.44 -2.81 -3.91
C TRP A 231 34.81 -3.42 -3.71
N THR A 232 35.89 -2.73 -4.09
CA THR A 232 37.26 -3.20 -3.84
C THR A 232 37.55 -3.34 -2.34
N LYS A 233 36.74 -2.71 -1.47
CA LYS A 233 36.85 -2.79 -0.01
C LYS A 233 36.02 -3.91 0.60
N LEU A 234 35.13 -4.55 -0.15
CA LEU A 234 34.25 -5.59 0.35
C LEU A 234 34.95 -6.94 0.44
N LYS A 235 34.50 -7.72 1.42
CA LYS A 235 34.85 -9.12 1.66
C LYS A 235 33.62 -10.03 1.54
N SER A 236 32.47 -9.56 2.03
CA SER A 236 31.17 -10.22 1.86
C SER A 236 30.04 -9.20 2.00
N SER A 237 28.86 -9.52 1.48
CA SER A 237 27.64 -8.75 1.71
C SER A 237 26.44 -9.67 1.87
N HIS A 238 25.57 -9.29 2.79
CA HIS A 238 24.32 -9.97 3.11
C HIS A 238 23.19 -8.96 3.03
N VAL A 239 22.16 -9.26 2.25
CA VAL A 239 20.99 -8.39 2.11
C VAL A 239 19.73 -9.04 2.70
N GLU A 240 19.01 -8.25 3.48
CA GLU A 240 17.69 -8.58 4.01
C GLU A 240 16.70 -7.56 3.43
N LEU A 241 15.77 -8.03 2.60
CA LEU A 241 14.66 -7.22 2.10
C LEU A 241 13.43 -7.54 2.95
N ARG A 242 12.54 -6.59 3.19
CA ARG A 242 11.22 -6.84 3.77
C ARG A 242 10.19 -5.95 3.09
N ILE A 243 9.06 -6.50 2.70
CA ILE A 243 8.03 -5.73 1.99
C ILE A 243 6.85 -5.46 2.93
N HIS A 244 6.52 -4.18 3.09
CA HIS A 244 5.36 -3.75 3.86
C HIS A 244 4.62 -2.66 3.09
N SER A 245 3.39 -2.95 2.69
CA SER A 245 2.47 -1.96 2.11
C SER A 245 3.05 -1.10 0.98
N GLY A 246 3.71 -1.74 0.01
CA GLY A 246 4.32 -1.07 -1.14
C GLY A 246 5.72 -0.49 -0.87
N VAL A 247 6.23 -0.58 0.36
CA VAL A 247 7.59 -0.17 0.72
C VAL A 247 8.49 -1.40 0.83
N ILE A 248 9.65 -1.38 0.17
CA ILE A 248 10.72 -2.35 0.37
C ILE A 248 11.72 -1.77 1.36
N VAL A 249 11.80 -2.38 2.53
CA VAL A 249 12.84 -2.09 3.53
C VAL A 249 14.05 -2.94 3.20
N LEU A 250 15.16 -2.29 2.83
CA LEU A 250 16.44 -2.95 2.56
C LEU A 250 17.37 -2.75 3.75
N ASN A 251 17.99 -3.84 4.19
CA ASN A 251 19.04 -3.87 5.19
C ASN A 251 20.20 -4.71 4.67
N GLU A 252 21.24 -4.04 4.20
CA GLU A 252 22.44 -4.66 3.66
C GLU A 252 23.59 -4.56 4.65
N ARG A 253 24.23 -5.68 4.95
CA ARG A 253 25.33 -5.80 5.90
C ARG A 253 26.57 -6.24 5.15
N ASN A 254 27.56 -5.37 5.12
CA ASN A 254 28.80 -5.49 4.38
C ASN A 254 29.98 -5.74 5.34
N MET A 255 30.71 -6.83 5.12
CA MET A 255 32.01 -7.07 5.74
C MET A 255 33.09 -6.45 4.87
N LEU A 256 33.91 -5.58 5.45
CA LEU A 256 35.03 -4.94 4.76
C LEU A 256 36.32 -5.77 4.89
N LYS A 257 37.29 -5.54 4.01
CA LYS A 257 38.60 -6.23 4.01
C LYS A 257 39.42 -6.01 5.29
N ASN A 258 39.18 -4.92 6.01
CA ASN A 258 39.74 -4.64 7.33
C ASN A 258 38.97 -5.35 8.47
N ASN A 259 38.03 -6.26 8.15
CA ASN A 259 37.12 -6.96 9.04
C ASN A 259 36.19 -6.04 9.87
N SER A 260 35.98 -4.79 9.43
CA SER A 260 34.93 -3.95 10.03
C SER A 260 33.59 -4.17 9.34
N CYS A 261 32.51 -3.92 10.10
CA CYS A 261 31.15 -4.04 9.61
C CYS A 261 30.56 -2.68 9.23
N MET A 262 29.92 -2.65 8.07
CA MET A 262 29.16 -1.53 7.57
C MET A 262 27.74 -1.99 7.25
N THR A 263 26.74 -1.27 7.73
CA THR A 263 25.34 -1.57 7.48
C THR A 263 24.69 -0.43 6.71
N PHE A 264 24.05 -0.74 5.60
CA PHE A 264 23.24 0.19 4.83
C PHE A 264 21.76 -0.14 5.00
N LYS A 265 20.95 0.86 5.35
CA LYS A 265 19.51 0.72 5.52
C LYS A 265 18.80 1.78 4.69
N THR A 266 17.81 1.36 3.91
CA THR A 266 16.95 2.29 3.17
C THR A 266 15.56 1.72 2.98
N ASN A 267 14.62 2.62 2.70
CA ASN A 267 13.25 2.30 2.34
C ASN A 267 13.03 2.72 0.89
N MET A 268 12.52 1.80 0.07
CA MET A 268 12.27 2.04 -1.35
C MET A 268 10.77 1.98 -1.61
N THR A 269 10.25 2.91 -2.39
CA THR A 269 8.86 2.91 -2.86
C THR A 269 8.81 2.69 -4.37
N ALA A 270 7.65 2.29 -4.89
CA ALA A 270 7.45 2.23 -6.33
C ALA A 270 7.76 3.59 -6.96
N GLY A 271 8.50 3.59 -8.06
CA GLY A 271 8.61 4.75 -8.93
C GLY A 271 7.31 4.99 -9.71
N PRO A 272 7.26 6.04 -10.56
CA PRO A 272 6.12 6.33 -11.42
C PRO A 272 5.67 5.11 -12.23
N GLU A 273 4.35 4.95 -12.44
CA GLU A 273 3.65 3.71 -12.89
C GLU A 273 4.07 3.10 -14.25
N SER A 274 5.13 3.59 -14.91
CA SER A 274 5.61 3.09 -16.20
C SER A 274 7.00 2.44 -16.18
N GLN A 275 7.77 2.50 -15.07
CA GLN A 275 9.23 2.31 -15.15
C GLN A 275 9.83 1.01 -14.58
N ASN A 276 9.03 0.07 -14.04
CA ASN A 276 9.55 -1.13 -13.33
C ASN A 276 10.70 -0.80 -12.36
N SER A 277 10.61 0.36 -11.69
CA SER A 277 11.69 0.87 -10.86
C SER A 277 11.14 1.24 -9.48
N PHE A 278 12.05 1.20 -8.53
CA PHE A 278 11.87 1.64 -7.17
C PHE A 278 12.74 2.87 -6.95
N ILE A 279 12.28 3.76 -6.10
CA ILE A 279 13.01 4.97 -5.75
C ILE A 279 13.20 4.94 -4.24
N TYR A 280 14.39 5.27 -3.77
CA TYR A 280 14.59 5.72 -2.39
C TYR A 280 15.18 7.11 -2.39
N THR A 281 14.86 7.87 -1.35
CA THR A 281 15.24 9.28 -1.20
C THR A 281 16.17 9.53 -0.03
N SER A 282 16.39 8.53 0.81
CA SER A 282 17.35 8.60 1.92
C SER A 282 17.88 7.23 2.30
N GLY A 283 19.10 7.21 2.81
CA GLY A 283 19.77 6.01 3.31
C GLY A 283 20.47 6.29 4.65
N LYS A 284 20.59 5.25 5.47
CA LYS A 284 21.39 5.28 6.70
C LYS A 284 22.55 4.31 6.55
N MET A 285 23.77 4.83 6.68
CA MET A 285 24.99 4.05 6.69
C MET A 285 25.56 4.04 8.10
N GLU A 286 25.70 2.87 8.69
CA GLU A 286 26.32 2.66 9.99
C GLU A 286 27.66 1.94 9.80
N GLU A 287 28.75 2.58 10.16
CA GLU A 287 30.09 1.98 10.13
C GLU A 287 30.73 2.14 11.50
N ASN A 288 31.17 1.05 12.13
CA ASN A 288 31.80 1.06 13.46
C ASN A 288 30.97 1.80 14.55
N GLY A 289 29.64 1.76 14.46
CA GLY A 289 28.73 2.43 15.39
C GLY A 289 28.51 3.93 15.11
N VAL A 290 29.16 4.49 14.09
CA VAL A 290 28.90 5.85 13.60
C VAL A 290 27.83 5.77 12.52
N VAL A 291 26.71 6.45 12.74
CA VAL A 291 25.61 6.54 11.78
C VAL A 291 25.74 7.83 10.98
N LYS A 292 25.73 7.70 9.64
CA LYS A 292 25.64 8.80 8.69
C LYS A 292 24.33 8.67 7.93
N GLU A 293 23.54 9.72 7.93
CA GLU A 293 22.36 9.84 7.07
C GLU A 293 22.78 10.51 5.76
N SER A 294 22.25 10.00 4.64
CA SER A 294 22.46 10.52 3.30
C SER A 294 21.10 10.79 2.68
N ASP A 295 20.85 12.05 2.31
CA ASP A 295 19.73 12.42 1.46
C ASP A 295 20.17 12.20 0.01
N GLU A 296 19.79 11.06 -0.55
CA GLU A 296 20.16 10.67 -1.90
C GLU A 296 18.98 10.04 -2.62
N ILE A 297 18.85 10.34 -3.90
CA ILE A 297 17.85 9.72 -4.76
C ILE A 297 18.54 8.61 -5.55
N GLY A 298 18.12 7.37 -5.31
CA GLY A 298 18.57 6.22 -6.07
C GLY A 298 17.39 5.51 -6.72
N THR A 299 17.61 4.94 -7.90
CA THR A 299 16.66 4.06 -8.59
C THR A 299 17.12 2.62 -8.50
N VAL A 300 16.19 1.70 -8.23
CA VAL A 300 16.46 0.28 -8.05
C VAL A 300 15.50 -0.55 -8.91
N LYS A 301 16.01 -1.57 -9.60
CA LYS A 301 15.21 -2.58 -10.30
C LYS A 301 15.62 -3.96 -9.82
N PHE A 302 14.63 -4.85 -9.69
CA PHE A 302 14.85 -6.23 -9.25
C PHE A 302 14.62 -7.19 -10.41
N PHE A 303 15.51 -8.18 -10.54
CA PHE A 303 15.36 -9.28 -11.50
C PHE A 303 15.45 -10.63 -10.77
N GLN A 304 14.56 -11.54 -11.17
CA GLN A 304 14.64 -12.95 -10.78
C GLN A 304 15.38 -13.72 -11.87
N THR A 305 16.66 -13.96 -11.67
CA THR A 305 17.48 -14.73 -12.62
C THR A 305 17.39 -16.23 -12.41
N CYS A 306 17.06 -16.68 -11.20
CA CYS A 306 16.79 -18.08 -10.89
C CYS A 306 15.93 -18.25 -9.63
N ALA A 307 15.64 -19.49 -9.24
CA ALA A 307 14.85 -19.79 -8.05
C ALA A 307 15.49 -19.29 -6.74
N ASP A 308 16.82 -19.22 -6.67
CA ASP A 308 17.57 -18.88 -5.45
C ASP A 308 18.55 -17.72 -5.66
N CYS A 309 18.28 -16.86 -6.64
CA CYS A 309 19.08 -15.68 -6.87
C CYS A 309 18.25 -14.41 -7.08
N LEU A 310 18.83 -13.31 -6.61
CA LEU A 310 18.26 -11.98 -6.58
C LEU A 310 19.25 -11.04 -7.25
N SER A 311 18.87 -10.46 -8.38
CA SER A 311 19.68 -9.43 -9.03
C SER A 311 19.05 -8.06 -8.82
N ILE A 312 19.87 -7.07 -8.47
CA ILE A 312 19.46 -5.71 -8.17
C ILE A 312 20.29 -4.78 -9.05
N ASP A 313 19.63 -4.13 -10.02
CA ASP A 313 20.19 -3.02 -10.78
C ASP A 313 19.92 -1.73 -10.02
N TYR A 314 20.99 -1.08 -9.60
CA TYR A 314 20.97 0.14 -8.83
C TYR A 314 21.65 1.28 -9.59
N SER A 315 21.03 2.46 -9.59
CA SER A 315 21.65 3.70 -10.02
C SER A 315 21.47 4.78 -8.97
N GLY A 316 22.56 5.38 -8.48
CA GLY A 316 22.50 6.43 -7.46
C GLY A 316 23.88 6.95 -7.06
N LEU A 317 24.06 7.26 -5.77
CA LEU A 317 25.31 7.81 -5.22
C LEU A 317 26.55 6.97 -5.55
N PHE A 318 26.42 5.65 -5.59
CA PHE A 318 27.55 4.74 -5.89
C PHE A 318 27.74 4.47 -7.39
N GLY A 319 27.06 5.24 -8.25
CA GLY A 319 27.04 5.02 -9.69
C GLY A 319 25.99 3.99 -10.11
N HIS A 320 26.20 3.36 -11.27
CA HIS A 320 25.37 2.28 -11.80
C HIS A 320 26.01 0.94 -11.41
N VAL A 321 25.29 0.13 -10.66
CA VAL A 321 25.78 -1.09 -9.98
C VAL A 321 24.78 -2.22 -10.15
N LEU A 322 25.25 -3.39 -10.59
CA LEU A 322 24.48 -4.62 -10.57
C LEU A 322 24.97 -5.49 -9.41
N PHE A 323 24.10 -5.66 -8.41
CA PHE A 323 24.30 -6.63 -7.34
C PHE A 323 23.62 -7.94 -7.71
N VAL A 324 24.30 -9.07 -7.51
CA VAL A 324 23.72 -10.40 -7.68
C VAL A 324 23.93 -11.20 -6.42
N TYR A 325 22.83 -11.55 -5.76
CA TYR A 325 22.82 -12.28 -4.51
C TYR A 325 22.27 -13.70 -4.66
N ARG A 326 22.66 -14.61 -3.76
CA ARG A 326 22.07 -15.96 -3.62
C ARG A 326 21.31 -16.08 -2.32
N ARG A 327 20.31 -16.97 -2.25
CA ARG A 327 19.63 -17.24 -0.97
C ARG A 327 20.64 -17.66 0.10
N ASP A 328 20.42 -17.18 1.32
CA ASP A 328 21.17 -17.63 2.47
C ASP A 328 21.11 -19.16 2.62
N GLY A 329 22.22 -19.76 3.07
CA GLY A 329 22.45 -21.21 3.08
C GLY A 329 22.81 -21.86 1.73
N VAL A 330 22.61 -21.20 0.58
CA VAL A 330 22.95 -21.76 -0.76
C VAL A 330 24.30 -21.25 -1.29
N HIS A 331 24.90 -20.27 -0.61
CA HIS A 331 26.09 -19.56 -1.05
C HIS A 331 27.42 -20.30 -0.91
N GLN A 332 27.46 -21.41 -0.15
CA GLN A 332 28.71 -22.09 0.19
C GLN A 332 29.21 -23.02 -0.94
N ASN A 333 28.36 -23.30 -1.94
CA ASN A 333 28.73 -24.14 -3.07
C ASN A 333 29.45 -23.33 -4.15
N VAL A 334 30.78 -23.34 -4.11
CA VAL A 334 31.66 -22.62 -5.05
C VAL A 334 31.44 -23.04 -6.50
N GLU A 335 31.10 -24.31 -6.77
CA GLU A 335 30.84 -24.79 -8.13
C GLU A 335 29.55 -24.20 -8.69
N VAL A 336 28.51 -24.08 -7.86
CA VAL A 336 27.25 -23.41 -8.22
C VAL A 336 27.45 -21.91 -8.44
N LEU A 337 28.29 -21.27 -7.61
CA LEU A 337 28.64 -19.86 -7.79
C LEU A 337 29.38 -19.60 -9.10
N LYS A 338 30.31 -20.49 -9.48
CA LYS A 338 31.04 -20.43 -10.76
C LYS A 338 30.14 -20.72 -11.96
N ALA A 339 29.30 -21.76 -11.87
CA ALA A 339 28.42 -22.14 -12.97
C ALA A 339 27.44 -21.03 -13.36
N ALA A 340 27.02 -20.20 -12.40
CA ALA A 340 26.13 -19.08 -12.67
C ALA A 340 26.83 -17.78 -13.04
N GLN A 341 28.17 -17.75 -13.05
CA GLN A 341 28.94 -16.56 -13.36
C GLN A 341 28.71 -16.09 -14.81
N ASP A 342 28.67 -17.04 -15.76
CA ASP A 342 28.43 -16.74 -17.17
C ASP A 342 27.07 -16.08 -17.41
N ASP A 343 26.03 -16.55 -16.72
CA ASP A 343 24.68 -16.00 -16.86
C ASP A 343 24.55 -14.63 -16.18
N ASN A 344 25.22 -14.43 -15.05
CA ASN A 344 25.30 -13.13 -14.39
C ASN A 344 26.07 -12.11 -15.24
N GLN A 345 27.14 -12.55 -15.92
CA GLN A 345 27.89 -11.73 -16.84
C GLN A 345 27.03 -11.31 -18.04
N LYS A 346 26.30 -12.24 -18.65
CA LYS A 346 25.34 -11.92 -19.74
C LYS A 346 24.27 -10.94 -19.27
N LEU A 347 23.74 -11.08 -18.05
CA LEU A 347 22.81 -10.11 -17.51
C LEU A 347 23.43 -8.71 -17.42
N ALA A 348 24.67 -8.61 -16.91
CA ALA A 348 25.39 -7.35 -16.84
C ALA A 348 25.59 -6.72 -18.23
N GLU A 349 25.98 -7.51 -19.24
CA GLU A 349 26.11 -7.05 -20.63
C GLU A 349 24.78 -6.55 -21.21
N CYS A 350 23.69 -7.30 -20.99
CA CYS A 350 22.34 -6.91 -21.43
C CYS A 350 21.85 -5.61 -20.79
N LEU A 351 22.28 -5.32 -19.55
CA LEU A 351 21.99 -4.08 -18.85
C LEU A 351 22.98 -2.95 -19.17
N GLY A 352 23.94 -3.20 -20.08
CA GLY A 352 24.89 -2.19 -20.57
C GLY A 352 26.07 -1.92 -19.65
N PHE A 353 26.41 -2.83 -18.73
CA PHE A 353 27.59 -2.71 -17.88
C PHE A 353 28.87 -2.99 -18.67
N SER A 354 29.90 -2.16 -18.48
CA SER A 354 31.26 -2.47 -18.91
C SER A 354 31.91 -3.40 -17.88
N ILE A 355 32.11 -4.67 -18.24
CA ILE A 355 32.65 -5.66 -17.31
C ILE A 355 34.18 -5.54 -17.25
N GLY A 356 34.67 -4.94 -16.16
CA GLY A 356 36.07 -5.00 -15.75
C GLY A 356 36.32 -6.21 -14.85
N GLU A 357 36.90 -5.99 -13.67
CA GLU A 357 37.04 -7.02 -12.63
C GLU A 357 35.86 -6.94 -11.64
N PRO A 358 34.87 -7.87 -11.71
CA PRO A 358 33.77 -7.89 -10.76
C PRO A 358 34.23 -8.37 -9.39
N PHE A 359 33.54 -7.91 -8.34
CA PHE A 359 33.67 -8.55 -7.03
C PHE A 359 32.94 -9.90 -7.06
N ILE A 360 33.61 -10.95 -6.60
CA ILE A 360 33.05 -12.30 -6.49
C ILE A 360 33.25 -12.77 -5.06
N TYR A 361 32.15 -13.08 -4.38
CA TYR A 361 32.20 -13.73 -3.08
C TYR A 361 32.91 -15.09 -3.16
N ASP A 362 33.84 -15.32 -2.23
CA ASP A 362 34.73 -16.49 -2.20
C ASP A 362 34.08 -17.78 -1.68
N GLY A 363 32.83 -17.70 -1.21
CA GLY A 363 32.09 -18.83 -0.64
C GLY A 363 32.41 -19.13 0.82
N VAL A 364 33.41 -18.46 1.41
CA VAL A 364 33.97 -18.81 2.73
C VAL A 364 34.10 -17.63 3.68
N SER A 365 34.06 -16.40 3.17
CA SER A 365 34.16 -15.19 3.98
C SER A 365 32.92 -15.01 4.85
N ASP A 366 33.13 -14.76 6.14
CA ASP A 366 32.05 -14.53 7.10
C ASP A 366 31.27 -13.24 6.79
N PHE A 367 30.04 -13.15 7.30
CA PHE A 367 29.16 -12.01 7.15
C PHE A 367 29.08 -11.21 8.45
N CYS A 368 28.67 -9.96 8.34
CA CYS A 368 28.33 -9.17 9.51
C CYS A 368 27.01 -9.69 10.10
N HIS A 369 27.11 -10.31 11.28
CA HIS A 369 25.96 -10.77 12.05
C HIS A 369 25.24 -9.60 12.73
N LYS A 370 23.95 -9.75 13.01
CA LYS A 370 23.25 -8.84 13.95
C LYS A 370 24.07 -8.84 15.24
N LYS A 371 24.39 -7.67 15.80
CA LYS A 371 24.82 -7.60 17.21
C LYS A 371 23.67 -8.19 18.04
N SER A 372 23.76 -9.46 18.39
CA SER A 372 23.08 -10.01 19.56
C SER A 372 23.57 -9.19 20.75
N SER A 373 22.67 -8.88 21.69
CA SER A 373 23.04 -8.34 23.00
C SER A 373 24.27 -9.08 23.56
N PRO A 374 25.16 -8.39 24.30
CA PRO A 374 26.41 -8.98 24.75
C PRO A 374 26.16 -10.33 25.41
N GLU A 375 26.94 -11.34 24.99
CA GLU A 375 26.96 -12.65 25.64
C GLU A 375 27.17 -12.43 27.14
N VAL A 376 26.17 -12.85 27.92
CA VAL A 376 26.34 -13.01 29.36
C VAL A 376 27.45 -14.05 29.51
N LYS A 377 28.63 -13.60 29.97
CA LYS A 377 29.71 -14.51 30.33
C LYS A 377 29.13 -15.54 31.32
N PRO A 378 29.33 -16.84 31.13
CA PRO A 378 28.95 -17.80 32.14
C PRO A 378 29.74 -17.49 33.41
N GLU A 379 29.02 -17.34 34.53
CA GLU A 379 29.62 -17.34 35.86
C GLU A 379 30.44 -18.61 36.00
N GLN A 380 31.73 -18.45 36.31
CA GLN A 380 32.56 -19.54 36.77
C GLN A 380 32.14 -19.87 38.20
N ASP A 381 31.69 -21.10 38.43
CA ASP A 381 31.66 -21.74 39.75
C ASP A 381 33.08 -21.91 40.33
#